data_AF-A0A2W1LA55-F1
#
_entry.id   AF-A0A2W1LA55-F1
#
_cell.length_a   1.000
_cell.length_b   1.000
_cell.length_c   1.000
_cell.angle_alpha   90.00
_cell.angle_beta   90.00
_cell.angle_gamma   90.00
#
_symmetry.space_group_name_H-M   'P 1'
#
loop_
_entity.id
_entity.type
_entity.pdbx_description
1 polymer ?
#
loop_
_entity_poly.entity_id
_entity_poly.type
_entity_poly.pdbx_seq_one_letter_code
_entity_poly.pdbx_strand_id
1 'polypeptide(L)'
;MIVILLIMLIVAAAYSFNTRSGEDPIDISYKGYAYMPGNSFYSREVTIALKGSYEAENDSFTGSMSVNRVTFTDCSLSPYSGLVCSYEGGKIRSGTVYFSSGLKQLSILIGKGPLYSAIEESGAYNGDLVITIPSFDRASALLIHDMLKNEFQSRQQTVKVPYS
;
A
#
# COMPACT_ATOMS: atom_id res chain seq x y z
N MET A 1 -42.19 -32.48 -11.02
CA MET A 1 -41.86 -31.12 -11.50
C MET A 1 -41.53 -30.14 -10.37
N ILE A 2 -42.32 -30.06 -9.29
CA ILE A 2 -42.11 -29.13 -8.17
C ILE A 2 -40.73 -29.31 -7.47
N VAL A 3 -40.26 -30.55 -7.31
CA VAL A 3 -38.98 -30.85 -6.64
C VAL A 3 -37.77 -30.36 -7.45
N ILE A 4 -37.82 -30.44 -8.78
CA ILE A 4 -36.73 -29.98 -9.66
C ILE A 4 -36.62 -28.44 -9.63
N LEU A 5 -37.77 -27.76 -9.57
CA LEU A 5 -37.87 -26.30 -9.44
C LEU A 5 -37.30 -25.81 -8.11
N LEU A 6 -37.55 -26.53 -7.02
CA LEU A 6 -36.99 -26.26 -5.69
C LEU A 6 -35.46 -26.43 -5.65
N ILE A 7 -34.94 -27.47 -6.30
CA ILE A 7 -33.48 -27.71 -6.37
C ILE A 7 -32.79 -26.61 -7.19
N MET A 8 -33.36 -26.17 -8.32
CA MET A 8 -32.77 -25.06 -9.09
C MET A 8 -32.76 -23.73 -8.33
N LEU A 9 -33.78 -23.44 -7.51
CA LEU A 9 -33.84 -22.23 -6.69
C LEU A 9 -32.77 -22.21 -5.59
N ILE A 10 -32.49 -23.36 -4.97
CA ILE A 10 -31.44 -23.49 -3.95
C ILE A 10 -30.05 -23.33 -4.59
N VAL A 11 -29.85 -23.91 -5.78
CA VAL A 11 -28.59 -23.78 -6.53
C VAL A 11 -28.39 -22.32 -6.97
N ALA A 12 -29.41 -21.64 -7.50
CA ALA A 12 -29.34 -20.23 -7.88
C ALA A 12 -29.08 -19.30 -6.69
N ALA A 13 -29.69 -19.57 -5.53
CA ALA A 13 -29.44 -18.81 -4.29
C ALA A 13 -28.03 -19.02 -3.73
N ALA A 14 -27.43 -20.22 -3.92
CA ALA A 14 -26.06 -20.49 -3.53
C ALA A 14 -25.03 -19.73 -4.40
N TYR A 15 -25.36 -19.45 -5.67
CA TYR A 15 -24.49 -18.68 -6.56
C TYR A 15 -24.53 -17.15 -6.31
N SER A 16 -25.48 -16.64 -5.51
CA SER A 16 -25.61 -15.19 -5.25
C SER A 16 -24.70 -14.64 -4.13
N PHE A 17 -23.91 -15.46 -3.44
CA PHE A 17 -23.19 -15.03 -2.22
C PHE A 17 -21.70 -14.67 -2.40
N ASN A 18 -21.13 -14.67 -3.61
CA ASN A 18 -19.68 -14.43 -3.80
C ASN A 18 -19.31 -13.18 -4.62
N THR A 19 -20.23 -12.24 -4.86
CA THR A 19 -19.86 -10.94 -5.44
C THR A 19 -19.71 -9.88 -4.35
N ARG A 20 -18.75 -10.05 -3.43
CA ARG A 20 -18.23 -8.90 -2.67
C ARG A 20 -17.21 -8.18 -3.54
N SER A 21 -17.68 -7.62 -4.66
CA SER A 21 -16.99 -6.59 -5.44
C SER A 21 -17.15 -5.27 -4.69
N GLY A 22 -16.65 -5.23 -3.46
CA GLY A 22 -16.83 -4.10 -2.56
C GLY A 22 -15.48 -3.57 -2.14
N GLU A 23 -15.23 -2.29 -2.42
CA GLU A 23 -14.17 -1.54 -1.78
C GLU A 23 -14.20 -1.78 -0.26
N ASP A 24 -13.08 -2.22 0.31
CA ASP A 24 -12.96 -2.41 1.74
C ASP A 24 -12.54 -1.07 2.38
N PRO A 25 -13.31 -0.54 3.35
CA PRO A 25 -12.95 0.70 4.02
C PRO A 25 -11.67 0.52 4.82
N ILE A 26 -10.75 1.47 4.65
CA ILE A 26 -9.49 1.55 5.38
C ILE A 26 -9.55 2.75 6.31
N ASP A 27 -9.35 2.51 7.60
CA ASP A 27 -9.09 3.53 8.62
C ASP A 27 -8.05 2.95 9.58
N ILE A 28 -6.77 3.16 9.24
CA ILE A 28 -5.63 2.58 9.96
C ILE A 28 -4.63 3.65 10.33
N SER A 29 -3.97 3.47 11.47
CA SER A 29 -2.85 4.29 11.91
C SER A 29 -1.79 3.38 12.51
N TYR A 30 -0.62 3.34 11.88
CA TYR A 30 0.48 2.48 12.26
C TYR A 30 1.77 3.26 12.45
N LYS A 31 2.55 2.83 13.44
CA LYS A 31 3.94 3.20 13.59
C LYS A 31 4.82 2.28 12.76
N GLY A 32 5.89 2.85 12.24
CA GLY A 32 6.95 2.11 11.57
C GLY A 32 8.24 2.90 11.55
N TYR A 33 9.11 2.53 10.62
CA TYR A 33 10.43 3.11 10.48
C TYR A 33 10.70 3.51 9.05
N ALA A 34 11.27 4.70 8.90
CA ALA A 34 11.93 5.15 7.70
C ALA A 34 13.44 4.85 7.80
N TYR A 35 14.05 4.44 6.70
CA TYR A 35 15.49 4.20 6.61
C TYR A 35 16.03 4.55 5.21
N MET A 36 17.35 4.69 5.09
CA MET A 36 18.03 4.89 3.82
C MET A 36 18.72 3.60 3.39
N PRO A 37 18.44 3.04 2.20
CA PRO A 37 19.07 1.78 1.74
C PRO A 37 20.60 1.80 1.74
N GLY A 38 21.22 2.97 1.50
CA GLY A 38 22.68 3.15 1.48
C GLY A 38 23.30 3.66 2.78
N ASN A 39 22.52 3.91 3.83
CA ASN A 39 23.04 4.43 5.10
C ASN A 39 22.52 3.59 6.28
N SER A 40 23.40 2.78 6.86
CA SER A 40 23.08 1.88 7.97
C SER A 40 22.75 2.61 9.28
N PHE A 41 23.18 3.86 9.42
CA PHE A 41 23.00 4.66 10.63
C PHE A 41 21.71 5.49 10.59
N TYR A 42 21.16 5.72 9.41
CA TYR A 42 19.94 6.49 9.26
C TYR A 42 18.71 5.62 9.51
N SER A 43 17.96 5.97 10.56
CA SER A 43 16.61 5.47 10.76
C SER A 43 15.79 6.45 11.61
N ARG A 44 14.48 6.54 11.32
CA ARG A 44 13.53 7.39 12.05
C ARG A 44 12.24 6.64 12.27
N GLU A 45 11.68 6.72 13.48
CA GLU A 45 10.29 6.32 13.70
C GLU A 45 9.38 7.27 12.89
N VAL A 46 8.36 6.70 12.26
CA VAL A 46 7.36 7.43 11.48
C VAL A 46 5.99 6.88 11.81
N THR A 47 4.99 7.76 11.87
CA THR A 47 3.58 7.36 11.95
C THR A 47 2.91 7.60 10.61
N ILE A 48 2.23 6.59 10.09
CA ILE A 48 1.39 6.73 8.90
C ILE A 48 -0.05 6.40 9.26
N ALA A 49 -0.97 7.28 8.87
CA ALA A 49 -2.39 7.01 8.89
C ALA A 49 -2.94 6.99 7.47
N LEU A 50 -3.82 6.04 7.19
CA LEU A 50 -4.54 5.92 5.91
C LEU A 50 -6.03 5.90 6.19
N LYS A 51 -6.77 6.72 5.43
CA LYS A 51 -8.22 6.76 5.49
C LYS A 51 -8.80 6.79 4.08
N GLY A 52 -9.61 5.79 3.72
CA GLY A 52 -10.14 5.68 2.37
C GLY A 52 -10.69 4.29 2.04
N SER A 53 -10.54 3.88 0.80
CA SER A 53 -11.03 2.63 0.23
C SER A 53 -9.88 1.82 -0.35
N TYR A 54 -9.89 0.50 -0.14
CA TYR A 54 -9.02 -0.45 -0.83
C TYR A 54 -9.84 -1.29 -1.80
N GLU A 55 -9.39 -1.35 -3.05
CA GLU A 55 -9.96 -2.19 -4.10
C GLU A 55 -9.03 -3.37 -4.38
N ALA A 56 -9.45 -4.56 -3.97
CA ALA A 56 -8.66 -5.77 -4.06
C ALA A 56 -8.41 -6.23 -5.51
N GLU A 57 -9.34 -5.96 -6.43
CA GLU A 57 -9.23 -6.37 -7.84
C GLU A 57 -8.07 -5.66 -8.55
N ASN A 58 -7.86 -4.38 -8.24
CA ASN A 58 -6.84 -3.54 -8.86
C ASN A 58 -5.58 -3.39 -7.98
N ASP A 59 -5.57 -4.02 -6.81
CA ASP A 59 -4.55 -3.87 -5.77
C ASP A 59 -4.24 -2.38 -5.56
N SER A 60 -5.28 -1.59 -5.30
CA SER A 60 -5.17 -0.13 -5.21
C SER A 60 -5.93 0.45 -4.04
N PHE A 61 -5.35 1.48 -3.42
CA PHE A 61 -6.01 2.29 -2.40
C PHE A 61 -6.26 3.70 -2.94
N THR A 62 -7.40 4.27 -2.55
CA THR A 62 -7.73 5.68 -2.78
C THR A 62 -8.18 6.33 -1.47
N GLY A 63 -7.72 7.55 -1.17
CA GLY A 63 -8.10 8.23 0.07
C GLY A 63 -7.16 9.35 0.50
N SER A 64 -6.97 9.50 1.81
CA SER A 64 -5.96 10.38 2.39
C SER A 64 -4.88 9.59 3.12
N MET A 65 -3.68 10.17 3.15
CA MET A 65 -2.54 9.65 3.89
C MET A 65 -1.96 10.76 4.76
N SER A 66 -1.77 10.49 6.04
CA SER A 66 -0.99 11.37 6.92
C SER A 66 0.34 10.71 7.23
N VAL A 67 1.44 11.45 7.11
CA VAL A 67 2.78 11.03 7.52
C VAL A 67 3.24 11.99 8.59
N ASN A 68 3.47 11.45 9.79
CA ASN A 68 3.66 12.23 11.01
C ASN A 68 2.51 13.24 11.20
N ARG A 69 2.79 14.54 11.07
CA ARG A 69 1.79 15.62 11.21
C ARG A 69 1.34 16.21 9.88
N VAL A 70 1.90 15.73 8.77
CA VAL A 70 1.62 16.24 7.42
C VAL A 70 0.54 15.38 6.78
N THR A 71 -0.48 16.01 6.22
CA THR A 71 -1.59 15.29 5.56
C THR A 71 -1.59 15.53 4.06
N PHE A 72 -1.74 14.44 3.33
CA PHE A 72 -1.84 14.34 1.88
C PHE A 72 -3.25 13.86 1.53
N THR A 73 -3.89 14.52 0.57
CA THR A 73 -5.26 14.21 0.14
C THR A 73 -5.25 13.59 -1.26
N ASP A 74 -6.38 13.05 -1.70
CA ASP A 74 -6.54 12.45 -3.04
C ASP A 74 -5.42 11.47 -3.40
N CYS A 75 -4.99 10.71 -2.40
CA CYS A 75 -3.93 9.74 -2.53
C CYS A 75 -4.42 8.52 -3.30
N SER A 76 -3.66 8.10 -4.28
CA SER A 76 -3.76 6.81 -4.96
C SER A 76 -2.47 6.05 -4.72
N LEU A 77 -2.59 4.85 -4.13
CA LEU A 77 -1.48 3.95 -3.86
C LEU A 77 -1.71 2.67 -4.66
N SER A 78 -0.72 2.29 -5.46
CA SER A 78 -0.73 1.01 -6.17
C SER A 78 0.71 0.55 -6.41
N PRO A 79 1.00 -0.75 -6.31
CA PRO A 79 2.33 -1.25 -6.65
C PRO A 79 2.65 -1.14 -8.14
N TYR A 80 1.64 -0.90 -9.00
CA TYR A 80 1.80 -0.73 -10.44
C TYR A 80 2.05 0.73 -10.85
N SER A 81 1.42 1.70 -10.18
CA SER A 81 1.50 3.12 -10.53
C SER A 81 2.24 3.99 -9.49
N GLY A 82 2.63 3.42 -8.36
CA GLY A 82 3.33 4.11 -7.27
C GLY A 82 2.37 4.86 -6.34
N LEU A 83 2.86 5.94 -5.75
CA LEU A 83 2.06 6.84 -4.91
C LEU A 83 1.87 8.19 -5.61
N VAL A 84 0.60 8.62 -5.68
CA VAL A 84 0.21 9.94 -6.17
C VAL A 84 -0.70 10.58 -5.13
N CYS A 85 -0.45 11.82 -4.70
CA CYS A 85 -1.36 12.54 -3.82
C CYS A 85 -1.45 14.02 -4.20
N SER A 86 -2.41 14.74 -3.63
CA SER A 86 -2.48 16.19 -3.57
C SER A 86 -1.82 16.71 -2.29
N TYR A 87 -1.05 17.78 -2.40
CA TYR A 87 -0.44 18.51 -1.27
C TYR A 87 -0.26 19.99 -1.64
N GLU A 88 -0.68 20.90 -0.76
CA GLU A 88 -0.56 22.37 -0.96
C GLU A 88 -1.04 22.87 -2.35
N GLY A 89 -2.13 22.29 -2.86
CA GLY A 89 -2.71 22.66 -4.16
C GLY A 89 -1.99 22.08 -5.39
N GLY A 90 -0.94 21.30 -5.20
CA GLY A 90 -0.21 20.59 -6.25
C GLY A 90 -0.36 19.08 -6.18
N LYS A 91 -0.12 18.39 -7.30
CA LYS A 91 0.00 16.92 -7.32
C LYS A 91 1.45 16.52 -7.06
N ILE A 92 1.65 15.63 -6.10
CA ILE A 92 2.90 14.94 -5.85
C ILE A 92 2.84 13.54 -6.45
N ARG A 93 3.93 13.12 -7.08
CA ARG A 93 4.17 11.72 -7.43
C ARG A 93 5.41 11.30 -6.70
N SER A 94 5.32 10.23 -5.93
CA SER A 94 6.44 9.74 -5.17
C SER A 94 6.50 8.23 -5.30
N GLY A 95 7.63 7.73 -5.77
CA GLY A 95 8.09 6.46 -5.28
C GLY A 95 7.44 5.19 -5.79
N THR A 96 8.07 4.09 -5.42
CA THR A 96 7.53 2.75 -5.59
C THR A 96 6.84 2.32 -4.30
N VAL A 97 5.64 1.77 -4.44
CA VAL A 97 4.82 1.31 -3.33
C VAL A 97 4.74 -0.21 -3.36
N TYR A 98 4.81 -0.85 -2.21
CA TYR A 98 4.47 -2.26 -2.04
C TYR A 98 3.58 -2.40 -0.82
N PHE A 99 2.54 -3.22 -0.89
CA PHE A 99 1.72 -3.51 0.28
C PHE A 99 1.12 -4.90 0.20
N SER A 100 0.77 -5.43 1.36
CA SER A 100 0.01 -6.66 1.48
C SER A 100 -1.47 -6.40 1.16
N SER A 101 -2.21 -7.45 0.83
CA SER A 101 -3.67 -7.37 0.69
C SER A 101 -4.33 -6.70 1.90
N GLY A 102 -5.24 -5.74 1.64
CA GLY A 102 -5.93 -4.96 2.66
C GLY A 102 -5.04 -3.96 3.42
N LEU A 103 -3.86 -3.60 2.89
CA LEU A 103 -2.92 -2.63 3.46
C LEU A 103 -2.49 -2.91 4.91
N LYS A 104 -2.48 -4.18 5.33
CA LYS A 104 -1.96 -4.58 6.65
C LYS A 104 -0.49 -4.24 6.84
N GLN A 105 0.28 -4.27 5.75
CA GLN A 105 1.66 -3.82 5.67
C GLN A 105 1.83 -2.98 4.41
N LEU A 106 2.66 -1.95 4.51
CA LEU A 106 2.94 -0.99 3.45
C LEU A 106 4.41 -0.60 3.51
N SER A 107 5.05 -0.56 2.34
CA SER A 107 6.38 -0.04 2.16
C SER A 107 6.41 0.93 0.99
N ILE A 108 7.03 2.10 1.17
CA ILE A 108 7.08 3.18 0.19
C ILE A 108 8.53 3.63 0.05
N LEU A 109 9.10 3.49 -1.13
CA LEU A 109 10.39 4.09 -1.49
C LEU A 109 10.13 5.50 -2.00
N ILE A 110 10.61 6.54 -1.33
CA ILE A 110 10.37 7.94 -1.68
C ILE A 110 11.69 8.67 -1.98
N GLY A 111 11.69 9.49 -3.02
CA GLY A 111 12.77 10.46 -3.27
C GLY A 111 12.50 11.80 -2.62
N LYS A 112 13.40 12.78 -2.83
CA LYS A 112 13.22 14.15 -2.33
C LYS A 112 11.88 14.76 -2.77
N GLY A 113 11.20 15.42 -1.84
CA GLY A 113 9.91 16.07 -2.06
C GLY A 113 9.13 16.25 -0.76
N PRO A 114 7.86 16.69 -0.82
CA PRO A 114 7.06 16.97 0.38
C PRO A 114 6.95 15.80 1.35
N LEU A 115 6.77 14.58 0.83
CA LEU A 115 6.69 13.36 1.63
C LEU A 115 8.02 13.02 2.31
N TYR A 116 9.14 13.29 1.65
CA TYR A 116 10.48 13.13 2.24
C TYR A 116 10.68 14.15 3.36
N SER A 117 10.34 15.41 3.11
CA SER A 117 10.47 16.49 4.09
C SER A 117 9.57 16.30 5.31
N ALA A 118 8.47 15.56 5.19
CA ALA A 118 7.61 15.18 6.32
C ALA A 118 8.28 14.21 7.32
N ILE A 119 9.43 13.61 6.94
CA ILE A 119 10.20 12.67 7.75
C ILE A 119 11.57 13.24 8.09
N GLU A 120 12.25 13.81 7.09
CA GLU A 120 13.60 14.36 7.22
C GLU A 120 13.60 15.88 7.00
N GLU A 121 13.22 16.60 8.04
CA GLU A 121 13.09 18.07 8.01
C GLU A 121 14.42 18.80 7.78
N SER A 122 15.54 18.21 8.22
CA SER A 122 16.85 18.88 8.18
C SER A 122 17.43 18.99 6.77
N GLY A 123 16.98 18.14 5.84
CA GLY A 123 17.57 18.00 4.51
C GLY A 123 19.05 17.60 4.52
N ALA A 124 19.62 17.22 5.67
CA ALA A 124 21.05 16.95 5.84
C ALA A 124 21.50 15.70 5.07
N TYR A 125 20.56 14.81 4.76
CA TYR A 125 20.82 13.58 4.05
C TYR A 125 20.34 13.66 2.60
N ASN A 126 21.13 13.05 1.71
CA ASN A 126 20.84 12.92 0.28
C ASN A 126 20.59 11.44 -0.03
N GLY A 127 19.44 11.14 -0.63
CA GLY A 127 19.10 9.78 -1.08
C GLY A 127 17.61 9.54 -1.02
N ASP A 128 17.22 8.31 -1.34
CA ASP A 128 15.85 7.84 -1.19
C ASP A 128 15.64 7.31 0.23
N LEU A 129 14.42 7.49 0.74
CA LEU A 129 13.94 6.89 1.98
C LEU A 129 13.03 5.73 1.65
N VAL A 130 13.15 4.64 2.40
CA VAL A 130 12.12 3.61 2.45
C VAL A 130 11.38 3.76 3.75
N ILE A 131 10.07 3.95 3.68
CA ILE A 131 9.16 3.89 4.83
C ILE A 131 8.55 2.51 4.85
N THR A 132 8.55 1.82 5.99
CA THR A 132 7.83 0.56 6.13
C THR A 132 6.97 0.55 7.39
N ILE A 133 5.69 0.24 7.24
CA ILE A 133 4.71 0.15 8.32
C ILE A 133 3.91 -1.17 8.24
N PRO A 134 3.41 -1.68 9.38
CA PRO A 134 3.96 -1.44 10.70
C PRO A 134 5.38 -2.04 10.82
N SER A 135 6.26 -1.42 11.61
CA SER A 135 7.57 -1.99 11.94
C SER A 135 8.08 -1.47 13.30
N PHE A 136 8.93 -2.24 13.97
CA PHE A 136 9.40 -1.94 15.34
C PHE A 136 10.79 -1.31 15.36
N ASP A 137 11.56 -1.51 14.29
CA ASP A 137 12.92 -1.04 14.13
C ASP A 137 13.31 -1.07 12.64
N ARG A 138 14.53 -0.63 12.34
CA ARG A 138 15.09 -0.69 10.99
C ARG A 138 15.17 -2.12 10.44
N ALA A 139 15.50 -3.10 11.29
CA ALA A 139 15.72 -4.48 10.85
C ALA A 139 14.40 -5.11 10.36
N SER A 140 13.33 -4.95 11.14
CA SER A 140 11.97 -5.37 10.77
C SER A 140 11.45 -4.58 9.56
N ALA A 141 11.72 -3.28 9.46
CA ALA A 141 11.35 -2.48 8.29
C ALA A 141 12.01 -2.96 6.98
N LEU A 142 13.27 -3.40 7.04
CA LEU A 142 13.99 -4.02 5.92
C LEU A 142 13.37 -5.35 5.53
N LEU A 143 13.17 -6.25 6.51
CA LEU A 143 12.59 -7.57 6.27
C LEU A 143 11.21 -7.49 5.62
N ILE A 144 10.35 -6.60 6.13
CA ILE A 144 9.01 -6.41 5.57
C ILE A 144 9.08 -5.79 4.16
N HIS A 145 9.98 -4.83 3.92
CA HIS A 145 10.17 -4.26 2.58
C HIS A 145 10.56 -5.34 1.56
N ASP A 146 11.58 -6.15 1.89
CA ASP A 146 12.07 -7.20 1.00
C ASP A 146 11.02 -8.26 0.74
N MET A 147 10.25 -8.66 1.78
CA MET A 147 9.13 -9.57 1.64
C MET A 147 8.08 -9.04 0.66
N LEU A 148 7.57 -7.82 0.88
CA LEU A 148 6.53 -7.22 0.03
C LEU A 148 7.00 -7.03 -1.42
N LYS A 149 8.27 -6.64 -1.60
CA LYS A 149 8.89 -6.51 -2.92
C LYS A 149 8.97 -7.85 -3.64
N ASN A 150 9.40 -8.92 -2.95
CA ASN A 150 9.50 -10.25 -3.52
C ASN A 150 8.11 -10.83 -3.87
N GLU A 151 7.12 -10.64 -3.01
CA GLU A 151 5.71 -11.02 -3.27
C GLU A 151 5.14 -10.31 -4.50
N PHE A 152 5.46 -9.02 -4.68
CA PHE A 152 5.07 -8.32 -5.89
C PHE A 152 5.75 -8.91 -7.12
N GLN A 153 7.06 -9.15 -7.06
CA GLN A 153 7.82 -9.73 -8.18
C GLN A 153 7.33 -11.13 -8.56
N SER A 154 6.98 -11.99 -7.61
CA SER A 154 6.45 -13.32 -7.89
C SER A 154 5.08 -13.25 -8.59
N ARG A 155 4.20 -12.32 -8.20
CA ARG A 155 2.91 -12.07 -8.87
C ARG A 155 3.10 -11.65 -10.33
N GLN A 156 4.12 -10.86 -10.64
CA GLN A 156 4.44 -10.46 -12.03
C GLN A 156 4.91 -11.63 -12.90
N GLN A 157 5.56 -12.64 -12.31
CA GLN A 157 6.06 -13.81 -13.05
C GLN A 157 4.94 -14.80 -13.38
N THR A 158 3.96 -14.98 -12.50
CA THR A 158 2.81 -15.88 -12.73
C THR A 158 1.88 -15.42 -13.86
N VAL A 159 1.86 -14.12 -14.18
CA VAL A 159 1.05 -13.57 -15.28
C VAL A 159 1.70 -13.80 -16.65
N LYS A 160 3.00 -14.11 -16.71
CA LYS A 160 3.78 -14.26 -17.95
C LYS A 160 3.86 -15.70 -18.50
N VAL A 161 2.91 -16.58 -18.19
CA VAL A 161 2.86 -17.92 -18.82
C VAL A 161 1.79 -17.94 -19.93
N PRO A 162 2.09 -17.49 -21.16
CA PRO A 162 1.29 -17.86 -22.31
C PRO A 162 1.64 -19.31 -22.69
N TYR A 163 0.60 -20.11 -22.88
CA TYR A 163 0.64 -21.43 -23.48
C TYR A 163 1.65 -21.47 -24.65
N SER A 164 2.63 -22.36 -24.54
CA SER A 164 3.44 -22.85 -25.67
C SER A 164 2.73 -24.06 -26.28
#